data_AF-X0XC68-F1
#
_entry.id   AF-X0XC68-F1
#
_cell.length_a   1.000
_cell.length_b   1.000
_cell.length_c   1.000
_cell.angle_alpha   90.00
_cell.angle_beta   90.00
_cell.angle_gamma   90.00
#
_symmetry.space_group_name_H-M   'P 1'
#
loop_
_entity.id
_entity.type
_entity.pdbx_description
1 polymer ?
#
loop_
_entity_poly.entity_id
_entity_poly.type
_entity_poly.pdbx_seq_one_letter_code
_entity_poly.pdbx_strand_id
1 'polypeptide(L)' 'TIFVTTHYMDEAEYCDRVSIMVDGRIEALDTPRKLKLRYDAEDMNEVFLKIARA' A
#
# COMPACT_ATOMS: atom_id res chain seq x y z
N THR A 1 -7.10 6.17 -16.93
CA THR A 1 -6.19 5.88 -15.81
C THR A 1 -5.97 7.15 -15.03
N ILE A 2 -6.28 7.13 -13.74
CA ILE A 2 -6.08 8.27 -12.83
C ILE A 2 -4.95 7.90 -11.88
N PHE A 3 -4.06 8.84 -11.60
CA PHE A 3 -3.02 8.68 -10.60
C PHE A 3 -3.37 9.51 -9.38
N VAL A 4 -3.48 8.86 -8.23
CA VAL A 4 -3.84 9.49 -6.95
C VAL A 4 -2.71 9.23 -5.97
N THR A 5 -2.33 10.27 -5.23
CA THR A 5 -1.42 10.18 -4.09
C THR A 5 -2.18 10.60 -2.86
N THR A 6 -2.23 9.74 -1.86
CA THR A 6 -2.87 10.00 -0.57
C THR A 6 -2.01 9.45 0.54
N HIS A 7 -2.04 10.12 1.70
CA HIS A 7 -1.46 9.61 2.95
C HIS A 7 -2.47 8.80 3.76
N TYR A 8 -3.74 8.75 3.35
CA TYR A 8 -4.76 7.92 3.98
C TYR A 8 -4.83 6.55 3.31
N MET A 9 -4.43 5.51 4.05
CA MET A 9 -4.38 4.14 3.51
C MET A 9 -5.78 3.59 3.17
N ASP A 10 -6.82 4.05 3.86
CA ASP A 10 -8.22 3.70 3.57
C ASP A 10 -8.66 4.22 2.20
N GLU A 11 -8.17 5.41 1.80
CA GLU A 11 -8.44 5.95 0.46
C GLU A 11 -7.69 5.17 -0.62
N ALA A 12 -6.48 4.69 -0.31
CA ALA A 12 -5.69 3.87 -1.22
C ALA A 12 -6.36 2.52 -1.50
N GLU A 13 -7.19 1.99 -0.60
CA GLU A 13 -7.93 0.73 -0.82
C GLU A 13 -8.95 0.80 -1.97
N TYR A 14 -9.45 1.99 -2.31
CA TYR A 14 -10.38 2.15 -3.43
C TYR A 14 -9.69 2.09 -4.81
N CYS A 15 -8.35 2.08 -4.85
CA CYS A 15 -7.60 2.04 -6.10
C CYS A 15 -7.46 0.60 -6.62
N ASP A 16 -7.46 0.44 -7.95
CA ASP A 16 -7.21 -0.86 -8.60
C ASP A 16 -5.83 -1.43 -8.22
N ARG A 17 -4.85 -0.55 -8.03
CA ARG A 17 -3.46 -0.87 -7.66
C ARG A 17 -2.92 0.22 -6.75
N VAL A 18 -2.09 -0.18 -5.79
CA VAL A 18 -1.41 0.72 -4.86
C VAL A 18 0.09 0.49 -4.94
N SER A 19 0.84 1.58 -5.04
CA SER A 19 2.30 1.59 -4.85
C SER A 19 2.63 2.19 -3.49
N ILE A 20 3.46 1.50 -2.71
CA ILE A 20 4.02 2.04 -1.47
C ILE A 20 5.47 2.44 -1.75
N MET A 21 5.77 3.70 -1.46
CA MET A 21 7.12 4.27 -1.63
C MET A 21 7.76 4.48 -0.27
N VAL A 22 8.99 4.00 -0.10
CA VAL A 22 9.84 4.18 1.09
C VAL A 22 11.22 4.60 0.62
N ASP A 23 11.79 5.64 1.22
CA ASP A 23 13.12 6.18 0.88
C ASP A 23 13.36 6.41 -0.63
N GLY A 24 12.32 6.86 -1.34
CA GLY A 24 12.38 7.14 -2.78
C GLY A 24 12.34 5.90 -3.68
N ARG A 25 12.05 4.71 -3.13
CA ARG A 25 11.93 3.44 -3.86
C ARG A 25 10.53 2.86 -3.71
N ILE A 26 10.05 2.16 -4.73
CA ILE A 26 8.78 1.43 -4.68
C ILE A 26 9.05 0.06 -4.05
N GLU A 27 8.67 -0.09 -2.79
CA GLU A 27 8.85 -1.33 -2.03
C GLU A 27 7.73 -2.34 -2.31
N ALA A 28 6.52 -1.84 -2.61
CA ALA A 28 5.39 -2.70 -2.95
C ALA A 28 4.52 -2.08 -4.05
N LEU A 29 4.05 -2.92 -4.97
CA LEU A 29 3.12 -2.53 -6.03
C LEU A 29 2.22 -3.71 -6.37
N ASP A 30 0.97 -3.68 -5.92
CA ASP A 30 -0.03 -4.69 -6.27
C ASP A 30 -1.45 -4.17 -5.99
N THR A 31 -2.47 -5.00 -6.13
CA THR A 31 -3.82 -4.66 -5.66
C THR A 31 -3.86 -4.64 -4.12
N PRO A 32 -4.68 -3.79 -3.47
CA PRO A 32 -4.78 -3.72 -2.01
C PRO A 32 -4.99 -5.08 -1.36
N ARG A 33 -5.87 -5.91 -1.95
CA ARG A 33 -6.13 -7.28 -1.47
C ARG A 33 -4.87 -8.17 -1.49
N LYS A 34 -4.06 -8.10 -2.54
CA LYS A 34 -2.84 -8.91 -2.64
C LYS A 34 -1.74 -8.40 -1.71
N LEU A 35 -1.66 -7.09 -1.50
CA LEU A 35 -0.74 -6.50 -0.53
C LEU A 35 -1.07 -6.99 0.88
N LYS A 36 -2.34 -6.91 1.30
CA LYS A 36 -2.80 -7.44 2.59
C LYS A 36 -2.44 -8.91 2.80
N LEU A 37 -2.70 -9.76 1.79
CA LEU A 37 -2.33 -11.18 1.84
C LEU A 37 -0.81 -11.41 1.89
N ARG A 38 -0.01 -10.61 1.17
CA ARG A 38 1.45 -10.77 1.11
C ARG A 38 2.13 -10.43 2.43
N TYR A 39 1.61 -9.41 3.13
CA TYR A 39 2.19 -8.92 4.38
C TYR A 39 1.43 -9.41 5.62
N ASP A 40 0.51 -10.37 5.45
CA ASP A 40 -0.32 -10.94 6.52
C ASP A 40 -0.97 -9.85 7.38
N ALA A 41 -1.64 -8.92 6.72
CA ALA A 41 -2.17 -7.69 7.31
C ALA A 41 -3.68 -7.58 7.14
N GLU A 42 -4.36 -7.04 8.16
CA GLU A 42 -5.82 -6.87 8.14
C GLU A 42 -6.26 -5.66 7.30
N ASP A 43 -5.44 -4.60 7.30
CA ASP A 43 -5.68 -3.36 6.56
C ASP A 43 -4.41 -2.82 5.87
N MET A 44 -4.58 -1.80 5.01
CA MET A 44 -3.45 -1.19 4.30
C MET A 44 -2.53 -0.36 5.20
N ASN A 45 -2.99 0.07 6.37
CA ASN A 45 -2.16 0.78 7.34
C ASN A 45 -1.14 -0.17 7.98
N GLU A 46 -1.54 -1.38 8.32
CA GLU A 46 -0.66 -2.43 8.80
C GLU A 46 0.35 -2.86 7.72
N VAL A 47 -0.09 -2.98 6.45
CA VAL A 47 0.83 -3.20 5.31
C VAL A 47 1.89 -2.10 5.27
N PHE A 48 1.48 -0.83 5.36
CA PHE A 48 2.42 0.29 5.34
C PHE A 48 3.38 0.25 6.55
N LEU A 49 2.90 -0.02 7.76
CA LEU A 49 3.74 -0.15 8.95
C LEU A 49 4.77 -1.27 8.82
N LYS A 50 4.38 -2.42 8.24
CA LYS A 50 5.28 -3.57 8.02
C LYS A 50 6.35 -3.31 6.96
N ILE A 51 6.13 -2.39 6.02
CA ILE A 51 7.09 -2.06 4.96
C ILE A 51 7.98 -0.87 5.37
N ALA A 52 7.37 0.21 5.86
CA ALA A 52 8.06 1.47 6.11
C ALA A 52 8.80 1.53 7.46
N ARG A 53 8.53 0.58 8.37
CA ARG A 53 9.23 0.47 9.66
C ARG A 53 9.97 -0.87 9.84
N ALA A 54 10.16 -1.62 8.76
CA ALA A 54 11.01 -2.80 8.74
C ALA A 54 12.49 -2.44 8.92
#